data_AF-A0A7W4PH26-F1
#
_entry.id   AF-A0A7W4PH26-F1
#
_cell.length_a   1.000
_cell.length_b   1.000
_cell.length_c   1.000
_cell.angle_alpha   90.00
_cell.angle_beta   90.00
_cell.angle_gamma   90.00
#
_symmetry.space_group_name_H-M   'P 1'
#
loop_
_entity.id
_entity.type
_entity.pdbx_description
1 polymer ?
#
loop_
_entity_poly.entity_id
_entity_poly.type
_entity_poly.pdbx_seq_one_letter_code
_entity_poly.pdbx_strand_id
1 'polypeptide(L)'
;MPFSRRQDLIRALPYARRYARALTGSQSRGDLLVAESLRELAVVDTGALPARLSLYRWISRHFDATAMPAEAAAPTDRGGSMGATERKLLLLTSLEEVPLADAARTLDIDPRQATDILSRAHASLRTVAETNILIIEDEPIIAMDIEDLVRRCGHQVAGVAATEADAVALATRTRPGLILADINLGAGGDGMRAVASILRHHDTPVIFVTAYPERLLTGETVEPAFVITKPFEPMTLAIATYQAVTGGPRIG
;
A
#
# COMPACT_ATOMS: atom_id res chain seq x y z
N MET A 1 -6.88 13.88 -26.10
CA MET A 1 -6.52 14.58 -24.84
C MET A 1 -5.58 15.75 -25.08
N PRO A 2 -5.73 16.86 -24.35
CA PRO A 2 -4.78 17.97 -24.34
C PRO A 2 -3.38 17.57 -23.82
N PHE A 3 -2.33 18.27 -24.26
CA PHE A 3 -0.94 17.97 -23.89
C PHE A 3 -0.67 18.13 -22.38
N SER A 4 -1.20 19.18 -21.74
CA SER A 4 -1.09 19.41 -20.29
C SER A 4 -1.67 18.24 -19.49
N ARG A 5 -2.83 17.76 -19.89
CA ARG A 5 -3.50 16.62 -19.24
C ARG A 5 -2.71 15.32 -19.37
N ARG A 6 -2.06 15.09 -20.51
CA ARG A 6 -1.14 13.96 -20.68
C ARG A 6 0.05 14.04 -19.74
N GLN A 7 0.66 15.23 -19.58
CA GLN A 7 1.76 15.42 -18.63
C GLN A 7 1.31 15.19 -17.18
N ASP A 8 0.11 15.63 -16.82
CA ASP A 8 -0.45 15.42 -15.49
C ASP A 8 -0.73 13.94 -15.20
N LEU A 9 -1.16 13.17 -16.21
CA LEU A 9 -1.28 11.72 -16.09
C LEU A 9 0.08 11.05 -15.87
N ILE A 10 1.11 11.44 -16.63
CA ILE A 10 2.47 10.90 -16.48
C ILE A 10 2.98 11.14 -15.04
N ARG A 11 2.77 12.33 -14.49
CA ARG A 11 3.13 12.66 -13.10
C ARG A 11 2.32 11.85 -12.07
N ALA A 12 1.11 11.44 -12.40
CA ALA A 12 0.26 10.64 -11.51
C ALA A 12 0.56 9.13 -11.56
N LEU A 13 1.28 8.64 -12.58
CA LEU A 13 1.51 7.19 -12.78
C LEU A 13 2.15 6.47 -11.59
N PRO A 14 3.22 7.00 -10.95
CA PRO A 14 3.83 6.31 -9.82
C PRO A 14 2.82 6.05 -8.71
N TYR A 15 2.09 7.10 -8.32
CA TYR A 15 1.07 7.05 -7.27
C TYR A 15 -0.14 6.18 -7.65
N ALA A 16 -0.52 6.18 -8.93
CA ALA A 16 -1.56 5.29 -9.45
C ALA A 16 -1.16 3.81 -9.35
N ARG A 17 0.11 3.47 -9.63
CA ARG A 17 0.64 2.13 -9.42
C ARG A 17 0.65 1.76 -7.95
N ARG A 18 1.12 2.65 -7.06
CA ARG A 18 1.08 2.41 -5.61
C ARG A 18 -0.34 2.06 -5.13
N TYR A 19 -1.32 2.86 -5.53
CA TYR A 19 -2.74 2.61 -5.23
C TYR A 19 -3.21 1.25 -5.76
N ALA A 20 -2.95 0.94 -7.03
CA ALA A 20 -3.39 -0.31 -7.66
C ALA A 20 -2.70 -1.56 -7.07
N ARG A 21 -1.41 -1.47 -6.75
CA ARG A 21 -0.66 -2.54 -6.06
C ARG A 21 -1.18 -2.76 -4.66
N ALA A 22 -1.48 -1.68 -3.92
CA ALA A 22 -2.08 -1.76 -2.59
C ALA A 22 -3.50 -2.36 -2.62
N LEU A 23 -4.28 -2.13 -3.68
CA LEU A 23 -5.59 -2.75 -3.89
C LEU A 23 -5.51 -4.23 -4.25
N THR A 24 -4.56 -4.61 -5.10
CA THR A 24 -4.45 -5.98 -5.64
C THR A 24 -3.54 -6.88 -4.81
N GLY A 25 -2.76 -6.31 -3.90
CA GLY A 25 -1.70 -6.97 -3.15
C GLY A 25 -0.47 -7.36 -3.99
N SER A 26 -0.44 -7.03 -5.29
CA SER A 26 0.55 -7.57 -6.22
C SER A 26 1.06 -6.49 -7.17
N GLN A 27 2.37 -6.50 -7.39
CA GLN A 27 3.00 -5.62 -8.38
C GLN A 27 2.44 -5.86 -9.79
N SER A 28 2.48 -7.11 -10.26
CA SER A 28 2.09 -7.47 -11.62
C SER A 28 0.61 -7.22 -11.91
N ARG A 29 -0.28 -7.59 -10.97
CA ARG A 29 -1.72 -7.31 -11.10
C ARG A 29 -2.01 -5.82 -11.04
N GLY A 30 -1.38 -5.09 -10.12
CA GLY A 30 -1.57 -3.65 -9.96
C GLY A 30 -1.11 -2.86 -11.18
N ASP A 31 0.06 -3.19 -11.74
CA ASP A 31 0.62 -2.50 -12.90
C ASP A 31 -0.18 -2.79 -14.18
N LEU A 32 -0.68 -4.03 -14.34
CA LEU A 32 -1.60 -4.38 -15.43
C LEU A 32 -2.90 -3.58 -15.33
N LEU A 33 -3.48 -3.51 -14.14
CA LEU A 33 -4.71 -2.76 -13.88
C LEU A 33 -4.55 -1.26 -14.24
N VAL A 34 -3.40 -0.67 -13.92
CA VAL A 34 -3.07 0.71 -14.30
C VAL A 34 -2.96 0.86 -15.81
N ALA A 35 -2.28 -0.06 -16.49
CA ALA A 35 -2.10 -0.04 -17.94
C ALA A 35 -3.45 -0.12 -18.68
N GLU A 36 -4.36 -0.99 -18.24
CA GLU A 36 -5.72 -1.11 -18.77
C GLU A 36 -6.53 0.17 -18.53
N SER A 37 -6.47 0.71 -17.31
CA SER A 37 -7.15 1.96 -16.92
C SER A 37 -6.70 3.15 -17.76
N LEU A 38 -5.40 3.25 -18.06
CA LEU A 38 -4.85 4.31 -18.91
C LEU A 38 -5.31 4.17 -20.36
N ARG A 39 -5.37 2.94 -20.88
CA ARG A 39 -5.80 2.68 -22.26
C ARG A 39 -7.24 3.16 -22.46
N GLU A 40 -8.12 2.88 -21.51
CA GLU A 40 -9.51 3.33 -21.58
C GLU A 40 -9.66 4.83 -21.34
N LEU A 41 -8.95 5.38 -20.34
CA LEU A 41 -8.97 6.81 -20.08
C LEU A 41 -8.50 7.60 -21.30
N ALA A 42 -7.50 7.12 -22.05
CA ALA A 42 -7.03 7.77 -23.28
C ALA A 42 -8.12 7.90 -24.37
N VAL A 43 -9.11 7.00 -24.37
CA VAL A 43 -10.24 6.99 -25.30
C VAL A 43 -11.41 7.81 -24.74
N VAL A 44 -11.73 7.63 -23.45
CA VAL A 44 -12.91 8.20 -22.80
C VAL A 44 -12.47 9.13 -21.67
N ASP A 45 -12.11 10.35 -22.05
CA ASP A 45 -11.73 11.41 -21.11
C ASP A 45 -12.71 12.58 -21.16
N THR A 46 -13.60 12.61 -20.18
CA THR A 46 -14.64 13.64 -20.08
C THR A 46 -14.12 14.96 -19.51
N GLY A 47 -12.90 15.00 -18.96
CA GLY A 47 -12.36 16.19 -18.31
C GLY A 47 -13.04 16.58 -16.99
N ALA A 48 -14.03 15.82 -16.52
CA ALA A 48 -14.85 16.17 -15.35
C ALA A 48 -14.09 16.13 -14.01
N LEU A 49 -12.97 15.39 -13.98
CA LEU A 49 -12.07 15.30 -12.83
C LEU A 49 -10.64 15.68 -13.24
N PRO A 50 -9.81 16.15 -12.29
CA PRO A 50 -8.36 16.21 -12.45
C PRO A 50 -7.80 14.88 -12.98
N ALA A 51 -6.69 14.94 -13.73
CA ALA A 51 -6.08 13.76 -14.35
C ALA A 51 -5.83 12.62 -13.36
N ARG A 52 -5.23 12.94 -12.21
CA ARG A 52 -4.95 12.00 -11.11
C ARG A 52 -6.21 11.30 -10.60
N LEU A 53 -7.27 12.05 -10.30
CA LEU A 53 -8.54 11.48 -9.81
C LEU A 53 -9.27 10.67 -10.89
N SER A 54 -9.17 11.09 -12.15
CA SER A 54 -9.72 10.32 -13.28
C SER A 54 -9.05 8.95 -13.38
N LEU A 55 -7.73 8.89 -13.21
CA LEU A 55 -6.98 7.64 -13.23
C LEU A 55 -7.35 6.72 -12.06
N TYR A 56 -7.44 7.26 -10.84
CA TYR A 56 -7.91 6.48 -9.68
C TYR A 56 -9.33 5.92 -9.86
N ARG A 57 -10.23 6.70 -10.48
CA ARG A 57 -11.59 6.25 -10.79
C ARG A 57 -11.57 5.05 -11.75
N TRP A 58 -10.80 5.13 -12.82
CA TRP A 58 -10.70 4.03 -13.79
C TRP A 58 -10.11 2.77 -13.16
N ILE A 59 -9.04 2.91 -12.38
CA ILE A 59 -8.44 1.80 -11.61
C ILE A 59 -9.48 1.16 -10.70
N SER A 60 -10.24 1.97 -9.96
CA SER A 60 -11.27 1.49 -9.04
C SER A 60 -12.37 0.70 -9.76
N ARG A 61 -12.83 1.20 -10.92
CA ARG A 61 -13.88 0.55 -11.72
C ARG A 61 -13.41 -0.77 -12.34
N HIS A 62 -12.18 -0.79 -12.87
CA HIS A 62 -11.61 -2.03 -13.41
C HIS A 62 -11.32 -3.06 -12.30
N PHE A 63 -10.92 -2.61 -11.12
CA PHE A 63 -10.78 -3.51 -9.98
C PHE A 63 -12.11 -4.17 -9.63
N ASP A 64 -13.20 -3.39 -9.55
CA ASP A 64 -14.53 -3.94 -9.28
C ASP A 64 -15.01 -4.90 -10.38
N ALA A 65 -14.68 -4.62 -11.65
CA ALA A 65 -15.05 -5.46 -12.78
C ALA A 65 -14.25 -6.77 -12.87
N THR A 66 -13.03 -6.78 -12.33
CA THR A 66 -12.13 -7.95 -12.34
C THR A 66 -12.19 -8.76 -11.05
N ALA A 67 -12.74 -8.19 -9.97
CA ALA A 67 -13.00 -8.90 -8.73
C ALA A 67 -13.99 -10.06 -8.99
N MET A 68 -13.60 -11.28 -8.63
CA MET A 68 -14.45 -12.46 -8.81
C MET A 68 -15.75 -12.32 -8.01
N PRO A 69 -16.89 -12.85 -8.47
CA PRO A 69 -18.18 -12.77 -7.73
C PRO A 69 -18.11 -13.30 -6.29
N ALA A 70 -17.16 -14.17 -5.95
CA ALA A 70 -16.95 -14.66 -4.60
C ALA A 70 -16.41 -13.58 -3.62
N GLU A 71 -15.66 -12.58 -4.11
CA GLU A 71 -15.21 -11.42 -3.32
C GLU A 71 -16.32 -10.37 -3.21
N ALA A 72 -17.23 -10.30 -4.19
CA ALA A 72 -18.39 -9.41 -4.19
C ALA A 72 -19.62 -9.94 -3.43
N ALA A 73 -19.75 -11.26 -3.29
CA ALA A 73 -20.91 -11.95 -2.71
C ALA A 73 -20.64 -12.66 -1.37
N ALA A 74 -19.46 -12.51 -0.77
CA ALA A 74 -19.24 -12.95 0.60
C ALA A 74 -20.25 -12.21 1.51
N PRO A 75 -21.13 -12.91 2.25
CA PRO A 75 -22.03 -12.26 3.19
C PRO A 75 -21.19 -11.43 4.14
N THR A 76 -21.55 -10.16 4.33
CA THR A 76 -20.98 -9.23 5.31
C THR A 76 -21.30 -9.63 6.76
N ASP A 77 -21.42 -10.93 7.04
CA ASP A 77 -21.84 -11.44 8.33
C ASP A 77 -20.77 -12.36 8.92
N ARG A 78 -20.37 -12.01 10.15
CA ARG A 78 -19.28 -12.54 10.98
C ARG A 78 -17.89 -11.93 10.72
N GLY A 79 -17.74 -10.70 11.23
CA GLY A 79 -16.49 -10.09 11.72
C GLY A 79 -15.17 -10.44 11.02
N GLY A 80 -14.64 -9.50 10.24
CA GLY A 80 -13.17 -9.40 10.10
C GLY A 80 -12.62 -8.88 8.78
N SER A 81 -13.35 -8.95 7.66
CA SER A 81 -12.81 -8.49 6.37
C SER A 81 -13.51 -7.24 5.84
N MET A 82 -12.72 -6.18 5.66
CA MET A 82 -13.12 -4.90 5.08
C MET A 82 -13.64 -5.06 3.64
N GLY A 83 -14.74 -4.40 3.31
CA GLY A 83 -15.32 -4.42 1.96
C GLY A 83 -14.46 -3.65 0.94
N ALA A 84 -14.62 -3.96 -0.36
CA ALA A 84 -13.84 -3.32 -1.43
C ALA A 84 -13.97 -1.79 -1.43
N THR A 85 -15.16 -1.25 -1.19
CA THR A 85 -15.39 0.20 -1.13
C THR A 85 -14.74 0.86 0.08
N GLU A 86 -14.77 0.21 1.25
CA GLU A 86 -14.09 0.66 2.46
C GLU A 86 -12.57 0.73 2.23
N ARG A 87 -12.01 -0.33 1.62
CA ARG A 87 -10.59 -0.42 1.26
C ARG A 87 -10.18 0.68 0.27
N LYS A 88 -10.98 0.90 -0.78
CA LYS A 88 -10.71 1.96 -1.77
C LYS A 88 -10.72 3.34 -1.13
N LEU A 89 -11.69 3.64 -0.26
CA LEU A 89 -11.74 4.94 0.44
C LEU A 89 -10.52 5.14 1.33
N LEU A 90 -10.15 4.16 2.16
CA LEU A 90 -8.97 4.25 3.02
C LEU A 90 -7.68 4.48 2.24
N LEU A 91 -7.46 3.71 1.17
CA LEU A 91 -6.27 3.86 0.36
C LEU A 91 -6.22 5.23 -0.32
N LEU A 92 -7.35 5.73 -0.84
CA LEU A 92 -7.38 7.07 -1.42
C LEU A 92 -7.11 8.16 -0.39
N THR A 93 -7.72 8.09 0.80
CA THR A 93 -7.60 9.16 1.79
C THR A 93 -6.29 9.15 2.56
N SER A 94 -5.76 7.98 2.87
CA SER A 94 -4.64 7.85 3.83
C SER A 94 -3.33 7.40 3.19
N LEU A 95 -3.37 6.69 2.07
CA LEU A 95 -2.15 6.34 1.31
C LEU A 95 -1.88 7.37 0.21
N GLU A 96 -2.93 7.78 -0.50
CA GLU A 96 -2.83 8.74 -1.59
C GLU A 96 -3.10 10.19 -1.16
N GLU A 97 -3.45 10.41 0.12
CA GLU A 97 -3.72 11.73 0.71
C GLU A 97 -4.77 12.55 -0.07
N VAL A 98 -5.72 11.86 -0.70
CA VAL A 98 -6.82 12.48 -1.42
C VAL A 98 -7.87 12.95 -0.42
N PRO A 99 -8.31 14.22 -0.44
CA PRO A 99 -9.38 14.69 0.43
C PRO A 99 -10.64 13.83 0.30
N LEU A 100 -11.33 13.55 1.42
CA LEU A 100 -12.50 12.64 1.43
C LEU A 100 -13.56 13.02 0.39
N ALA A 101 -13.82 14.32 0.19
CA ALA A 101 -14.77 14.79 -0.82
C ALA A 101 -14.35 14.38 -2.25
N ASP A 102 -13.06 14.47 -2.56
CA ASP A 102 -12.53 14.07 -3.87
C ASP A 102 -12.41 12.55 -4.02
N ALA A 103 -12.14 11.82 -2.93
CA ALA A 103 -12.19 10.37 -2.92
C ALA A 103 -13.62 9.86 -3.14
N ALA A 104 -14.61 10.47 -2.49
CA ALA A 104 -16.03 10.17 -2.67
C ALA A 104 -16.47 10.44 -4.13
N ARG A 105 -16.08 11.59 -4.69
CA ARG A 105 -16.30 11.88 -6.12
C ARG A 105 -15.61 10.87 -7.01
N THR A 106 -14.36 10.51 -6.73
CA THR A 106 -13.60 9.53 -7.52
C THR A 106 -14.34 8.20 -7.61
N LEU A 107 -14.93 7.75 -6.50
CA LEU A 107 -15.65 6.48 -6.37
C LEU A 107 -17.16 6.57 -6.66
N ASP A 108 -17.68 7.74 -7.06
CA ASP A 108 -19.10 8.01 -7.27
C ASP A 108 -19.99 7.67 -6.04
N ILE A 109 -19.50 8.02 -4.84
CA ILE A 109 -20.18 7.82 -3.55
C ILE A 109 -20.73 9.16 -3.04
N ASP A 110 -21.91 9.12 -2.41
CA ASP A 110 -22.46 10.30 -1.71
C ASP A 110 -21.52 10.74 -0.57
N PRO A 111 -21.18 12.04 -0.44
CA PRO A 111 -20.23 12.51 0.59
C PRO A 111 -20.63 12.18 2.03
N ARG A 112 -21.93 12.12 2.34
CA ARG A 112 -22.39 11.74 3.69
C ARG A 112 -22.12 10.26 3.93
N GLN A 113 -22.45 9.41 2.96
CA GLN A 113 -22.16 7.98 3.02
C GLN A 113 -20.66 7.69 3.10
N ALA A 114 -19.82 8.46 2.39
CA ALA A 114 -18.37 8.28 2.41
C ALA A 114 -17.77 8.42 3.83
N THR A 115 -18.33 9.30 4.65
CA THR A 115 -17.91 9.50 6.05
C THR A 115 -18.20 8.26 6.90
N ASP A 116 -19.39 7.68 6.75
CA ASP A 116 -19.80 6.48 7.49
C ASP A 116 -18.98 5.26 7.06
N ILE A 117 -18.75 5.11 5.75
CA ILE A 117 -17.93 4.03 5.20
C ILE A 117 -16.50 4.13 5.72
N LEU A 118 -15.88 5.32 5.68
CA LEU A 118 -14.52 5.53 6.17
C LEU A 118 -14.42 5.23 7.68
N SER A 119 -15.44 5.61 8.46
CA SER A 119 -15.49 5.33 9.90
C SER A 119 -15.52 3.83 10.20
N ARG A 120 -16.31 3.05 9.44
CA ARG A 120 -16.31 1.57 9.55
C ARG A 120 -14.99 0.95 9.11
N ALA A 121 -14.38 1.51 8.06
CA ALA A 121 -13.09 1.06 7.57
C ALA A 121 -12.00 1.25 8.65
N HIS A 122 -11.96 2.41 9.32
CA HIS A 122 -11.07 2.63 10.48
C HIS A 122 -11.35 1.67 11.64
N ALA A 123 -12.62 1.37 11.93
CA ALA A 123 -12.95 0.40 12.98
C ALA A 123 -12.41 -1.00 12.65
N SER A 124 -12.44 -1.40 11.37
CA SER A 124 -11.91 -2.69 10.89
C SER A 124 -10.38 -2.77 10.97
N LEU A 125 -9.67 -1.65 10.80
CA LEU A 125 -8.22 -1.61 11.00
C LEU A 125 -7.83 -1.91 12.45
N ARG A 126 -8.66 -1.50 13.41
CA ARG A 126 -8.41 -1.75 14.84
C ARG A 126 -8.60 -3.20 15.25
N THR A 127 -9.20 -4.03 14.40
CA THR A 127 -9.39 -5.46 14.66
C THR A 127 -8.26 -6.34 14.11
N VAL A 128 -7.25 -5.75 13.47
CA VAL A 128 -6.07 -6.50 13.00
C VAL A 128 -5.36 -7.11 14.20
N ALA A 129 -5.04 -8.40 14.09
CA ALA A 129 -4.30 -9.10 15.12
C ALA A 129 -2.90 -8.48 15.32
N GLU A 130 -2.47 -8.42 16.57
CA GLU A 130 -1.10 -8.05 16.93
C GLU A 130 -0.08 -8.91 16.17
N THR A 131 1.00 -8.30 15.68
CA THR A 131 2.07 -8.98 14.95
C THR A 131 3.43 -8.45 15.39
N ASN A 132 4.47 -9.27 15.20
CA ASN A 132 5.85 -8.91 15.49
C ASN A 132 6.50 -8.36 14.22
N ILE A 133 6.92 -7.10 14.26
CA ILE A 133 7.44 -6.36 13.12
C ILE A 133 8.95 -6.23 13.25
N LEU A 134 9.69 -6.70 12.25
CA LEU A 134 11.13 -6.41 12.11
C LEU A 134 11.29 -5.09 11.34
N ILE A 135 12.07 -4.18 11.90
CA ILE A 135 12.40 -2.90 11.26
C ILE A 135 13.83 -3.00 10.71
N ILE A 136 14.02 -2.61 9.46
CA ILE A 136 15.32 -2.51 8.81
C ILE A 136 15.54 -1.04 8.42
N GLU A 137 16.40 -0.36 9.16
CA GLU A 137 16.61 1.09 9.11
C GLU A 137 17.98 1.43 9.70
N ASP A 138 18.83 2.15 8.97
CA ASP A 138 20.16 2.54 9.46
C ASP A 138 20.17 3.86 10.23
N GLU A 139 19.20 4.76 9.97
CA GLU A 139 19.08 6.03 10.67
C GLU A 139 18.42 5.85 12.05
N PRO A 140 19.14 6.02 13.17
CA PRO A 140 18.62 5.65 14.49
C PRO A 140 17.38 6.44 14.91
N ILE A 141 17.30 7.73 14.54
CA ILE A 141 16.15 8.59 14.86
C ILE A 141 14.91 8.10 14.11
N ILE A 142 15.06 7.77 12.82
CA ILE A 142 13.95 7.25 12.01
C ILE A 142 13.53 5.88 12.56
N ALA A 143 14.47 5.01 12.91
CA ALA A 143 14.15 3.70 13.48
C ALA A 143 13.34 3.84 14.77
N MET A 144 13.73 4.75 15.68
CA MET A 144 13.01 5.04 16.91
C MET A 144 11.58 5.55 16.64
N ASP A 145 11.41 6.46 15.68
CA ASP A 145 10.08 6.96 15.29
C ASP A 145 9.19 5.83 14.76
N ILE A 146 9.75 4.94 13.91
CA ILE A 146 9.03 3.79 13.37
C ILE A 146 8.67 2.79 14.49
N GLU A 147 9.58 2.51 15.42
CA GLU A 147 9.32 1.65 16.57
C GLU A 147 8.13 2.17 17.40
N ASP A 148 8.10 3.47 17.69
CA ASP A 148 7.04 4.09 18.46
C ASP A 148 5.71 4.07 17.70
N LEU A 149 5.72 4.28 16.37
CA LEU A 149 4.54 4.12 15.53
C LEU A 149 4.01 2.69 15.55
N VAL A 150 4.87 1.69 15.39
CA VAL A 150 4.55 0.27 15.45
C VAL A 150 3.86 -0.08 16.77
N ARG A 151 4.43 0.36 17.90
CA ARG A 151 3.86 0.14 19.24
C ARG A 151 2.51 0.83 19.42
N ARG A 152 2.36 2.06 18.95
CA ARG A 152 1.10 2.82 19.00
C ARG A 152 -0.02 2.18 18.18
N CYS A 153 0.33 1.47 17.11
CA CYS A 153 -0.62 0.68 16.32
C CYS A 153 -1.01 -0.66 16.98
N GLY A 154 -0.42 -1.01 18.15
CA GLY A 154 -0.73 -2.25 18.86
C GLY A 154 0.07 -3.46 18.37
N HIS A 155 1.18 -3.23 17.67
CA HIS A 155 2.10 -4.28 17.23
C HIS A 155 3.37 -4.30 18.11
N GLN A 156 4.11 -5.40 18.08
CA GLN A 156 5.39 -5.51 18.78
C GLN A 156 6.55 -5.35 17.81
N VAL A 157 7.67 -4.81 18.30
CA VAL A 157 8.92 -4.73 17.54
C VAL A 157 9.71 -6.01 17.79
N ALA A 158 9.91 -6.82 16.75
CA ALA A 158 10.72 -8.03 16.79
C ALA A 158 12.21 -7.71 16.92
N GLY A 159 12.62 -6.55 16.42
CA GLY A 159 13.97 -6.02 16.49
C GLY A 159 14.17 -4.92 15.45
N VAL A 160 15.33 -4.25 15.54
CA VAL A 160 15.77 -3.24 14.58
C VAL A 160 17.13 -3.67 14.03
N ALA A 161 17.25 -3.65 12.70
CA ALA A 161 18.47 -3.96 11.97
C ALA A 161 18.95 -2.74 11.19
N ALA A 162 20.20 -2.35 11.40
CA ALA A 162 20.83 -1.25 10.64
C ALA A 162 21.60 -1.72 9.40
N THR A 163 21.75 -3.05 9.22
CA THR A 163 22.55 -3.63 8.13
C THR A 163 21.87 -4.85 7.51
N GLU A 164 22.25 -5.19 6.27
CA GLU A 164 21.77 -6.41 5.58
C GLU A 164 22.02 -7.68 6.42
N ALA A 165 23.21 -7.80 7.02
CA ALA A 165 23.59 -8.96 7.82
C ALA A 165 22.76 -9.07 9.10
N ASP A 166 22.56 -7.96 9.81
CA ASP A 166 21.76 -7.94 11.03
C ASP A 166 20.30 -8.25 10.74
N ALA A 167 19.76 -7.76 9.62
CA ALA A 167 18.38 -8.01 9.22
C ALA A 167 18.13 -9.50 8.99
N VAL A 168 19.02 -10.19 8.28
CA VAL A 168 18.93 -11.64 8.04
C VAL A 168 19.04 -12.42 9.35
N ALA A 169 19.99 -12.05 10.22
CA ALA A 169 20.19 -12.71 11.50
C ALA A 169 18.99 -12.52 12.46
N LEU A 170 18.43 -11.32 12.51
CA LEU A 170 17.24 -11.00 13.29
C LEU A 170 16.01 -11.73 12.77
N ALA A 171 15.74 -11.67 11.46
CA ALA A 171 14.60 -12.34 10.85
C ALA A 171 14.60 -13.86 11.12
N THR A 172 15.77 -14.49 11.01
CA THR A 172 15.96 -15.92 11.30
C THR A 172 15.64 -16.25 12.75
N ARG A 173 16.08 -15.39 13.69
CA ARG A 173 15.93 -15.59 15.13
C ARG A 173 14.52 -15.31 15.63
N THR A 174 13.88 -14.25 15.13
CA THR A 174 12.63 -13.72 15.69
C THR A 174 11.40 -14.12 14.90
N ARG A 175 11.58 -14.59 13.64
CA ARG A 175 10.52 -15.00 12.71
C ARG A 175 9.39 -13.95 12.68
N PRO A 176 9.69 -12.72 12.24
CA PRO A 176 8.72 -11.64 12.25
C PRO A 176 7.53 -11.97 11.37
N GLY A 177 6.35 -11.49 11.78
CA GLY A 177 5.12 -11.60 11.00
C GLY A 177 4.99 -10.52 9.93
N LEU A 178 5.82 -9.47 9.98
CA LEU A 178 5.92 -8.41 8.99
C LEU A 178 7.33 -7.79 9.02
N ILE A 179 7.82 -7.32 7.88
CA ILE A 179 9.06 -6.55 7.77
C ILE A 179 8.73 -5.15 7.27
N LEU A 180 9.21 -4.13 7.98
CA LEU A 180 9.31 -2.76 7.49
C LEU A 180 10.77 -2.51 7.10
N ALA A 181 11.03 -2.18 5.85
CA ALA A 181 12.40 -2.01 5.37
C ALA A 181 12.59 -0.66 4.67
N ASP A 182 13.55 0.13 5.13
CA ASP A 182 14.19 1.09 4.23
C ASP A 182 14.94 0.34 3.14
N ILE A 183 15.00 0.96 1.98
CA ILE A 183 15.68 0.51 0.79
C ILE A 183 17.14 0.90 0.82
N ASN A 184 17.45 2.10 1.30
CA ASN A 184 18.82 2.58 1.35
C ASN A 184 19.31 2.60 2.79
N LEU A 185 20.16 1.65 3.16
CA LEU A 185 20.73 1.55 4.51
C LEU A 185 22.10 2.25 4.60
N GLY A 186 22.41 3.16 3.67
CA GLY A 186 23.69 3.88 3.63
C GLY A 186 24.89 2.93 3.64
N ALA A 187 25.71 3.00 4.71
CA ALA A 187 26.86 2.12 4.90
C ALA A 187 26.48 0.67 5.26
N GLY A 188 25.24 0.45 5.72
CA GLY A 188 24.67 -0.86 6.06
C GLY A 188 24.20 -1.69 4.86
N GLY A 189 24.20 -1.11 3.66
CA GLY A 189 23.94 -1.81 2.40
C GLY A 189 22.58 -1.48 1.77
N ASP A 190 22.00 -2.46 1.07
CA ASP A 190 20.75 -2.32 0.34
C ASP A 190 19.65 -3.15 1.03
N GLY A 191 18.60 -2.47 1.49
CA GLY A 191 17.50 -3.12 2.19
C GLY A 191 16.65 -4.01 1.30
N MET A 192 16.57 -3.77 -0.01
CA MET A 192 15.93 -4.72 -0.94
C MET A 192 16.69 -6.03 -1.01
N ARG A 193 18.02 -5.97 -0.97
CA ARG A 193 18.86 -7.19 -0.92
C ARG A 193 18.71 -7.93 0.41
N ALA A 194 18.65 -7.18 1.52
CA ALA A 194 18.38 -7.76 2.84
C ALA A 194 17.04 -8.51 2.87
N VAL A 195 15.98 -7.86 2.40
CA VAL A 195 14.65 -8.45 2.26
C VAL A 195 14.69 -9.67 1.35
N ALA A 196 15.26 -9.57 0.15
CA ALA A 196 15.36 -10.70 -0.77
C ALA A 196 16.09 -11.90 -0.14
N SER A 197 17.10 -11.65 0.70
CA SER A 197 17.82 -12.68 1.43
C SER A 197 16.99 -13.35 2.53
N ILE A 198 16.16 -12.59 3.23
CA ILE A 198 15.20 -13.11 4.22
C ILE A 198 14.13 -13.96 3.53
N LEU A 199 13.57 -13.45 2.43
CA LEU A 199 12.46 -14.09 1.71
C LEU A 199 12.83 -15.42 1.04
N ARG A 200 14.13 -15.68 0.79
CA ARG A 200 14.58 -17.01 0.33
C ARG A 200 14.27 -18.15 1.33
N HIS A 201 14.04 -17.82 2.60
CA HIS A 201 13.87 -18.80 3.67
C HIS A 201 12.58 -18.58 4.48
N HIS A 202 11.93 -17.43 4.35
CA HIS A 202 10.77 -17.03 5.12
C HIS A 202 9.72 -16.36 4.24
N ASP A 203 8.49 -16.87 4.27
CA ASP A 203 7.35 -16.19 3.64
C ASP A 203 6.77 -15.15 4.61
N THR A 204 7.45 -14.01 4.70
CA THR A 204 7.06 -12.89 5.57
C THR A 204 6.62 -11.70 4.71
N PRO A 205 5.44 -11.10 4.96
CA PRO A 205 5.03 -9.92 4.22
C PRO A 205 5.97 -8.74 4.48
N VAL A 206 6.22 -7.94 3.44
CA VAL A 206 7.18 -6.82 3.49
C VAL A 206 6.52 -5.54 3.01
N ILE A 207 6.78 -4.47 3.74
CA ILE A 207 6.44 -3.10 3.36
C ILE A 207 7.75 -2.33 3.26
N PHE A 208 7.99 -1.72 2.10
CA PHE A 208 9.14 -0.85 1.95
C PHE A 208 8.79 0.59 2.31
N VAL A 209 9.75 1.27 2.89
CA VAL A 209 9.62 2.62 3.42
C VAL A 209 10.70 3.48 2.76
N THR A 210 10.36 4.60 2.12
CA THR A 210 11.35 5.41 1.41
C THR A 210 10.96 6.88 1.32
N ALA A 211 11.94 7.79 1.19
CA ALA A 211 11.68 9.19 0.87
C ALA A 211 11.34 9.42 -0.62
N TYR A 212 11.65 8.47 -1.51
CA TYR A 212 11.53 8.61 -2.98
C TYR A 212 10.74 7.44 -3.59
N PRO A 213 9.43 7.33 -3.31
CA PRO A 213 8.61 6.19 -3.74
C PRO A 213 8.54 6.03 -5.27
N GLU A 214 8.63 7.12 -6.02
CA GLU A 214 8.54 7.14 -7.48
C GLU A 214 9.61 6.29 -8.18
N ARG A 215 10.76 6.07 -7.53
CA ARG A 215 11.87 5.25 -8.07
C ARG A 215 11.55 3.76 -8.07
N LEU A 216 10.45 3.35 -7.43
CA LEU A 216 10.03 1.96 -7.21
C LEU A 216 8.60 1.72 -7.70
N LEU A 217 8.06 2.70 -8.40
CA LEU A 217 6.73 2.70 -8.97
C LEU A 217 6.86 2.97 -10.47
N THR A 218 7.94 2.46 -11.08
CA THR A 218 8.23 2.59 -12.51
C THR A 218 7.44 1.56 -13.32
N GLY A 219 7.19 0.39 -12.75
CA GLY A 219 6.59 -0.77 -13.41
C GLY A 219 7.49 -1.42 -14.47
N GLU A 220 8.79 -1.10 -14.49
CA GLU A 220 9.74 -1.59 -15.49
C GLU A 220 10.56 -2.80 -15.01
N THR A 221 10.71 -2.94 -13.69
CA THR A 221 11.50 -3.99 -13.03
C THR A 221 10.65 -4.69 -11.97
N VAL A 222 11.22 -5.69 -11.30
CA VAL A 222 10.60 -6.25 -10.09
C VAL A 222 10.69 -5.20 -8.98
N GLU A 223 9.54 -4.77 -8.49
CA GLU A 223 9.38 -3.70 -7.50
C GLU A 223 8.41 -4.15 -6.40
N PRO A 224 8.48 -3.54 -5.20
CA PRO A 224 7.60 -3.93 -4.11
C PRO A 224 6.11 -3.67 -4.37
N ALA A 225 5.27 -4.54 -3.82
CA ALA A 225 3.81 -4.36 -3.84
C ALA A 225 3.34 -3.28 -2.85
N PHE A 226 3.99 -3.16 -1.69
CA PHE A 226 3.65 -2.18 -0.66
C PHE A 226 4.82 -1.22 -0.43
N VAL A 227 4.57 0.07 -0.67
CA VAL A 227 5.55 1.15 -0.49
C VAL A 227 4.89 2.30 0.27
N ILE A 228 5.52 2.76 1.35
CA ILE A 228 5.12 3.91 2.15
C ILE A 228 6.18 5.02 2.02
N THR A 229 5.74 6.26 1.99
CA THR A 229 6.63 7.44 1.91
C THR A 229 7.02 7.91 3.30
N LYS A 230 8.30 8.23 3.54
CA LYS A 230 8.75 8.92 4.77
C LYS A 230 8.55 10.44 4.68
N PRO A 231 8.20 11.13 5.78
CA PRO A 231 7.66 10.59 7.02
C PRO A 231 6.22 10.09 6.82
N PHE A 232 5.78 9.10 7.60
CA PHE A 232 4.43 8.54 7.50
C PHE A 232 3.67 8.57 8.82
N GLU A 233 2.35 8.64 8.70
CA GLU A 233 1.44 8.67 9.83
C GLU A 233 1.08 7.26 10.32
N PRO A 234 0.64 7.11 11.59
CA PRO A 234 0.16 5.83 12.12
C PRO A 234 -0.91 5.17 11.25
N MET A 235 -1.79 5.98 10.63
CA MET A 235 -2.86 5.46 9.79
C MET A 235 -2.33 4.79 8.52
N THR A 236 -1.33 5.38 7.88
CA THR A 236 -0.69 4.79 6.69
C THR A 236 -0.04 3.46 7.02
N LEU A 237 0.64 3.37 8.17
CA LEU A 237 1.22 2.11 8.67
C LEU A 237 0.12 1.08 8.96
N ALA A 238 -0.93 1.45 9.68
CA ALA A 238 -2.04 0.53 10.01
C ALA A 238 -2.71 -0.04 8.75
N ILE A 239 -2.92 0.81 7.73
CA ILE A 239 -3.48 0.38 6.45
C ILE A 239 -2.51 -0.57 5.75
N ALA A 240 -1.24 -0.20 5.61
CA ALA A 240 -0.28 -1.03 4.90
C ALA A 240 -0.08 -2.38 5.60
N THR A 241 -0.03 -2.42 6.94
CA THR A 241 0.00 -3.66 7.71
C THR A 241 -1.27 -4.48 7.50
N TYR A 242 -2.46 -3.85 7.56
CA TYR A 242 -3.72 -4.54 7.23
C TYR A 242 -3.64 -5.16 5.82
N GLN A 243 -3.19 -4.40 4.82
CA GLN A 243 -3.10 -4.88 3.44
C GLN A 243 -2.11 -6.02 3.29
N ALA A 244 -0.94 -5.91 3.90
CA ALA A 244 0.12 -6.90 3.80
C ALA A 244 -0.27 -8.21 4.50
N VAL A 245 -1.00 -8.13 5.62
CA VAL A 245 -1.44 -9.30 6.41
C VAL A 245 -2.71 -9.95 5.83
N THR A 246 -3.67 -9.16 5.32
CA THR A 246 -4.97 -9.67 4.84
C THR A 246 -5.04 -9.91 3.34
N GLY A 247 -4.28 -9.16 2.55
CA GLY A 247 -4.34 -9.15 1.08
C GLY A 247 -3.01 -9.42 0.38
N GLY A 248 -1.92 -9.63 1.11
CA GLY A 248 -0.63 -9.94 0.52
C GLY A 248 -0.63 -11.36 -0.10
N PRO A 249 -0.10 -11.54 -1.32
CA PRO A 249 0.32 -12.86 -1.74
C PRO A 249 1.40 -13.34 -0.76
N ARG A 250 1.13 -14.50 -0.15
CA ARG A 250 2.17 -15.38 0.36
C ARG A 250 3.07 -15.70 -0.82
N ILE A 251 4.29 -15.18 -0.83
CA ILE A 251 5.18 -15.30 -1.97
C ILE A 251 5.75 -16.72 -1.89
N GLY A 252 4.98 -17.68 -2.41
CA GLY A 252 5.38 -19.06 -2.63
C GLY A 252 6.13 -19.25 -3.94
#